data_AF-A0A086AFF6-F1
#
_entry.id   AF-A0A086AFF6-F1
#
_cell.length_a   1.000
_cell.length_b   1.000
_cell.length_c   1.000
_cell.angle_alpha   90.00
_cell.angle_beta   90.00
_cell.angle_gamma   90.00
#
_symmetry.space_group_name_H-M   'P 1'
#
loop_
_entity.id
_entity.type
_entity.pdbx_description
1 polymer ?
#
loop_
_entity_poly.entity_id
_entity_poly.type
_entity_poly.pdbx_seq_one_letter_code
_entity_poly.pdbx_strand_id
1 'polypeptide(L)'
;MKKIFFTIFILIHSVIHSQSVDLRNLTMNSDLILFVEYSDFEYGNRYINDHYKVGYIKVNNYEEIIKNDSNIKFIDKEIFCPQSENDYYESSMMNGETCMGIVEGVDSNRKYYGILFFKKEKKKLTLLVHLSKSDFDWKNIIEKIKKVKEIENSKSPEERYEKSIDYYLKCNDLPKYDFINYYRQVKVLKSDTLVLNEKQLILAKDNFLGGNESYYELISEKFPEEVKQFYINKMKEILSKNEEEYFSSYDFNEAYERATNTGFMDDSAMGKLKDKLSNEITLKERIDIMQTLIQNAEQED
;
A
#
# COMPACT_ATOMS: atom_id res chain seq x y z
N MET A 1 -15.91 15.34 -39.76
CA MET A 1 -14.83 15.25 -38.77
C MET A 1 -15.46 15.05 -37.39
N LYS A 2 -15.48 13.82 -36.87
CA LYS A 2 -15.99 13.51 -35.53
C LYS A 2 -14.82 13.52 -34.55
N LYS A 3 -14.90 14.36 -33.50
CA LYS A 3 -13.97 14.36 -32.38
C LYS A 3 -14.32 13.17 -31.49
N ILE A 4 -13.40 12.22 -31.35
CA ILE A 4 -13.51 11.11 -30.39
C ILE A 4 -12.86 11.61 -29.10
N PHE A 5 -13.66 11.73 -28.05
CA PHE A 5 -13.17 11.93 -26.69
C PHE A 5 -12.72 10.57 -26.16
N PHE A 6 -11.43 10.45 -25.83
CA PHE A 6 -10.88 9.29 -25.14
C PHE A 6 -11.05 9.51 -23.64
N THR A 7 -11.96 8.77 -23.01
CA THR A 7 -12.05 8.69 -21.55
C THR A 7 -11.08 7.59 -21.12
N ILE A 8 -9.97 7.96 -20.49
CA ILE A 8 -9.02 7.01 -19.89
C ILE A 8 -9.73 6.33 -18.73
N PHE A 9 -10.12 5.07 -18.92
CA PHE A 9 -10.49 4.18 -17.84
C PHE A 9 -9.18 3.73 -17.20
N ILE A 10 -8.87 4.25 -16.01
CA ILE A 10 -7.79 3.72 -15.18
C ILE A 10 -8.28 2.35 -14.70
N LEU A 11 -7.99 1.31 -15.47
CA LEU A 11 -8.06 -0.07 -15.02
C LEU A 11 -6.88 -0.24 -14.07
N ILE A 12 -7.16 -0.02 -12.78
CA ILE A 12 -6.28 -0.34 -11.66
C ILE A 12 -6.02 -1.85 -11.76
N HIS A 13 -4.88 -2.22 -12.34
CA HIS A 13 -4.37 -3.58 -12.25
C HIS A 13 -4.18 -3.86 -10.77
N SER A 14 -5.05 -4.73 -10.29
CA SER A 14 -5.07 -5.23 -8.92
C SER A 14 -3.89 -6.17 -8.77
N VAL A 15 -2.69 -5.62 -8.70
CA VAL A 15 -1.56 -6.34 -8.11
C VAL A 15 -1.98 -6.56 -6.67
N ILE A 16 -2.16 -7.84 -6.29
CA ILE A 16 -2.46 -8.28 -4.93
C ILE A 16 -1.22 -7.95 -4.08
N HIS A 17 -1.04 -6.68 -3.77
CA HIS A 17 -0.33 -6.26 -2.59
C HIS A 17 -1.25 -6.61 -1.45
N SER A 18 -0.84 -7.56 -0.60
CA SER A 18 -1.33 -7.70 0.77
C SER A 18 -1.70 -6.31 1.28
N GLN A 19 -3.00 -6.05 1.48
CA GLN A 19 -3.57 -4.73 1.74
C GLN A 19 -2.71 -4.01 2.80
N SER A 20 -1.82 -3.12 2.35
CA SER A 20 -0.98 -2.34 3.24
C SER A 20 -1.90 -1.31 3.89
N VAL A 21 -2.09 -1.45 5.20
CA VAL A 21 -2.83 -0.45 5.98
C VAL A 21 -2.07 0.87 5.86
N ASP A 22 -2.72 1.89 5.29
CA ASP A 22 -2.17 3.25 5.21
C ASP A 22 -2.04 3.81 6.63
N LEU A 23 -0.84 3.62 7.19
CA LEU A 23 -0.54 3.92 8.58
C LEU A 23 -0.69 5.42 8.88
N ARG A 24 -0.46 6.28 7.89
CA ARG A 24 -0.64 7.73 8.02
C ARG A 24 -2.12 8.06 8.20
N ASN A 25 -2.98 7.59 7.30
CA ASN A 25 -4.41 7.83 7.42
C ASN A 25 -4.99 7.21 8.70
N LEU A 26 -4.57 6.00 9.07
CA LEU A 26 -5.02 5.38 10.31
C LEU A 26 -4.60 6.19 11.54
N THR A 27 -3.35 6.67 11.57
CA THR A 27 -2.85 7.52 12.67
C THR A 27 -3.62 8.85 12.77
N MET A 28 -3.86 9.50 11.64
CA MET A 28 -4.58 10.77 11.54
C MET A 28 -6.04 10.65 11.99
N ASN A 29 -6.67 9.51 11.71
CA ASN A 29 -8.06 9.23 12.08
C ASN A 29 -8.22 8.70 13.51
N SER A 30 -7.12 8.45 14.22
CA SER A 30 -7.13 7.92 15.58
C SER A 30 -6.95 9.04 16.61
N ASP A 31 -7.75 9.03 17.67
CA ASP A 31 -7.67 9.94 18.81
C ASP A 31 -6.88 9.34 19.99
N LEU A 32 -6.72 8.01 20.02
CA LEU A 32 -5.92 7.29 20.99
C LEU A 32 -5.24 6.11 20.30
N ILE A 33 -3.94 5.95 20.49
CA ILE A 33 -3.14 4.84 19.95
C ILE A 33 -2.30 4.27 21.08
N LEU A 34 -2.44 2.96 21.31
CA LEU A 34 -1.78 2.24 22.40
C LEU A 34 -0.91 1.13 21.85
N PHE A 35 0.29 0.99 22.41
CA PHE A 35 1.09 -0.22 22.30
C PHE A 35 0.80 -1.10 23.52
N VAL A 36 0.42 -2.36 23.31
CA VAL A 36 -0.08 -3.26 24.35
C VAL A 36 0.52 -4.65 24.22
N GLU A 37 0.74 -5.31 25.36
CA GLU A 37 0.94 -6.77 25.41
C GLU A 37 -0.42 -7.48 25.29
N TYR A 38 -0.47 -8.66 24.69
CA TYR A 38 -1.71 -9.43 24.51
C TYR A 38 -2.37 -9.84 25.84
N SER A 39 -1.61 -9.95 26.93
CA SER A 39 -2.15 -10.19 28.27
C SER A 39 -2.89 -8.99 28.85
N ASP A 40 -2.67 -7.80 28.29
CA ASP A 40 -3.09 -6.54 28.90
C ASP A 40 -4.42 -6.03 28.34
N PHE A 41 -5.07 -6.80 27.47
CA PHE A 41 -6.42 -6.54 27.02
C PHE A 41 -7.20 -7.83 26.80
N GLU A 42 -8.53 -7.71 26.82
CA GLU A 42 -9.43 -8.81 26.51
C GLU A 42 -10.52 -8.36 25.54
N TYR A 43 -10.88 -9.26 24.63
CA TYR A 43 -12.08 -9.13 23.81
C TYR A 43 -13.23 -9.86 24.49
N GLY A 44 -14.42 -9.29 24.40
CA GLY A 44 -15.63 -9.93 24.86
C GLY A 44 -16.85 -9.51 24.08
N ASN A 45 -17.97 -10.11 24.44
CA ASN A 45 -19.28 -9.80 23.88
C ASN A 45 -20.24 -9.49 25.01
N ARG A 46 -21.08 -8.49 24.79
CA ARG A 46 -22.18 -8.15 25.68
C ARG A 46 -23.49 -8.35 24.96
N TYR A 47 -24.33 -9.24 25.47
CA TYR A 47 -25.70 -9.41 24.99
C TYR A 47 -26.52 -8.18 25.39
N ILE A 48 -27.10 -7.52 24.38
CA ILE A 48 -28.02 -6.39 24.58
C ILE A 48 -29.44 -6.93 24.71
N ASN A 49 -29.77 -7.98 23.95
CA ASN A 49 -31.01 -8.74 24.05
C ASN A 49 -30.79 -10.20 23.56
N ASP A 50 -31.88 -10.94 23.36
CA ASP A 50 -31.90 -12.35 22.95
C ASP A 50 -31.46 -12.61 21.48
N HIS A 51 -31.31 -11.57 20.67
CA HIS A 51 -30.91 -11.67 19.26
C HIS A 51 -29.76 -10.72 18.86
N TYR A 52 -29.27 -9.89 19.78
CA TYR A 52 -28.28 -8.86 19.50
C TYR A 52 -27.21 -8.81 20.60
N LYS A 53 -25.95 -8.85 20.17
CA LYS A 53 -24.77 -8.66 21.02
C LYS A 53 -23.87 -7.59 20.41
N VAL A 54 -23.10 -6.93 21.27
CA VAL A 54 -22.06 -5.98 20.86
C VAL A 54 -20.70 -6.50 21.31
N GLY A 55 -19.71 -6.39 20.43
CA GLY A 55 -18.32 -6.65 20.78
C GLY A 55 -17.76 -5.52 21.63
N TYR A 56 -16.85 -5.87 22.54
CA TYR A 56 -16.05 -4.90 23.26
C TYR A 56 -14.59 -5.34 23.35
N ILE A 57 -13.72 -4.37 23.56
CA ILE A 57 -12.35 -4.56 24.04
C ILE A 57 -12.22 -3.86 25.40
N LYS A 58 -11.56 -4.51 26.35
CA LYS A 58 -11.21 -3.92 27.63
C LYS A 58 -9.69 -3.95 27.77
N VAL A 59 -9.09 -2.76 27.85
CA VAL A 59 -7.64 -2.59 28.04
C VAL A 59 -7.38 -2.43 29.53
N ASN A 60 -6.65 -3.37 30.11
CA ASN A 60 -6.30 -3.40 31.54
C ASN A 60 -4.97 -2.66 31.77
N ASN A 61 -4.01 -2.77 30.84
CA ASN A 61 -2.72 -2.09 30.91
C ASN A 61 -2.18 -1.76 29.50
N TYR A 62 -1.12 -0.96 29.42
CA TYR A 62 -0.41 -0.67 28.17
C TYR A 62 1.10 -0.54 28.42
N GLU A 63 1.87 -0.79 27.38
CA GLU A 63 3.31 -0.56 27.37
C GLU A 63 3.61 0.93 27.06
N GLU A 64 2.94 1.50 26.06
CA GLU A 64 3.11 2.91 25.67
C GLU A 64 1.80 3.53 25.16
N ILE A 65 1.53 4.78 25.56
CA ILE A 65 0.56 5.64 24.88
C ILE A 65 1.29 6.41 23.77
N ILE A 66 1.08 6.01 22.51
CA ILE A 66 1.75 6.64 21.36
C ILE A 66 1.06 7.98 21.01
N LYS A 67 -0.28 8.02 21.06
CA LYS A 67 -1.12 9.20 20.80
C LYS A 67 -2.31 9.21 21.76
N ASN A 68 -2.66 10.37 22.32
CA ASN A 68 -3.86 10.54 23.15
C ASN A 68 -4.38 11.98 23.08
N ASP A 69 -5.21 12.24 22.08
CA ASP A 69 -5.94 13.49 21.91
C ASP A 69 -7.38 13.38 22.45
N SER A 70 -7.81 12.15 22.76
CA SER A 70 -9.17 11.87 23.24
C SER A 70 -9.48 12.50 24.60
N ASN A 71 -8.49 12.52 25.51
CA ASN A 71 -8.63 12.81 26.95
C ASN A 71 -9.68 11.94 27.69
N ILE A 72 -10.05 10.79 27.11
CA ILE A 72 -11.02 9.86 27.71
C ILE A 72 -10.27 8.84 28.57
N LYS A 73 -10.69 8.66 29.84
CA LYS A 73 -10.21 7.54 30.66
C LYS A 73 -10.72 6.22 30.07
N PHE A 74 -9.81 5.29 29.74
CA PHE A 74 -10.12 4.06 29.00
C PHE A 74 -9.71 2.76 29.72
N ILE A 75 -8.74 2.81 30.64
CA ILE A 75 -8.30 1.63 31.41
C ILE A 75 -9.47 1.01 32.17
N ASP A 76 -9.53 -0.32 32.13
CA ASP A 76 -10.54 -1.18 32.75
C ASP A 76 -11.98 -0.92 32.30
N LYS A 77 -12.17 -0.22 31.16
CA LYS A 77 -13.49 0.03 30.60
C LYS A 77 -13.74 -0.81 29.36
N GLU A 78 -14.97 -1.28 29.23
CA GLU A 78 -15.48 -1.84 27.99
C GLU A 78 -15.59 -0.71 26.94
N ILE A 79 -14.77 -0.83 25.89
CA ILE A 79 -14.75 0.07 24.74
C ILE A 79 -15.43 -0.66 23.59
N PHE A 80 -16.32 0.04 22.90
CA PHE A 80 -17.06 -0.54 21.79
C PHE A 80 -16.09 -1.01 20.69
N CYS A 81 -16.26 -2.26 20.28
CA CYS A 81 -15.54 -2.86 19.16
C CYS A 81 -16.60 -3.24 18.12
N PRO A 82 -16.65 -2.56 16.96
CA PRO A 82 -17.58 -2.94 15.92
C PRO A 82 -17.30 -4.38 15.50
N GLN A 83 -18.33 -5.23 15.55
CA GLN A 83 -18.28 -6.56 14.97
C GLN A 83 -18.98 -6.52 13.61
N SER A 84 -18.38 -7.23 12.67
CA SER A 84 -18.47 -7.16 11.21
C SER A 84 -19.84 -7.34 10.55
N GLU A 85 -20.95 -7.23 11.28
CA GLU A 85 -22.27 -7.41 10.67
C GLU A 85 -22.97 -6.10 10.32
N ASN A 86 -22.49 -4.90 10.69
CA ASN A 86 -23.21 -3.66 10.37
C ASN A 86 -22.46 -2.32 10.26
N ASP A 87 -21.13 -2.23 10.32
CA ASP A 87 -20.47 -0.90 10.30
C ASP A 87 -19.22 -0.84 9.40
N TYR A 88 -19.38 -0.15 8.25
CA TYR A 88 -18.44 0.59 7.37
C TYR A 88 -17.00 0.13 7.07
N TYR A 89 -16.47 -0.91 7.71
CA TYR A 89 -15.22 -1.57 7.32
C TYR A 89 -15.40 -3.08 7.45
N GLU A 90 -15.31 -3.78 6.33
CA GLU A 90 -15.29 -5.24 6.29
C GLU A 90 -14.11 -5.74 7.15
N SER A 91 -14.38 -6.59 8.16
CA SER A 91 -13.32 -7.19 8.98
C SER A 91 -12.32 -8.00 8.14
N SER A 92 -12.78 -8.54 7.01
CA SER A 92 -11.96 -9.20 5.98
C SER A 92 -10.94 -8.27 5.34
N MET A 93 -11.22 -6.96 5.25
CA MET A 93 -10.33 -5.95 4.68
C MET A 93 -9.29 -5.39 5.66
N MET A 94 -9.38 -5.70 6.95
CA MET A 94 -8.48 -5.13 7.97
C MET A 94 -7.71 -6.16 8.78
N ASN A 95 -8.21 -7.39 8.90
CA ASN A 95 -7.54 -8.46 9.63
C ASN A 95 -6.86 -9.49 8.70
N GLY A 96 -6.79 -9.18 7.40
CA GLY A 96 -6.67 -10.21 6.37
C GLY A 96 -7.85 -11.18 6.45
N GLU A 97 -7.99 -12.04 5.46
CA GLU A 97 -8.67 -13.31 5.70
C GLU A 97 -7.83 -14.10 6.70
N THR A 98 -7.96 -13.80 7.99
CA THR A 98 -7.65 -14.80 9.01
C THR A 98 -8.74 -15.85 8.87
N CYS A 99 -8.48 -16.80 7.98
CA CYS A 99 -8.90 -18.16 8.21
C CYS A 99 -8.55 -18.46 9.67
N MET A 100 -9.54 -18.40 10.56
CA MET A 100 -9.43 -18.88 11.93
C MET A 100 -9.15 -20.37 11.82
N GLY A 101 -7.87 -20.73 11.69
CA GLY A 101 -7.53 -22.06 11.19
C GLY A 101 -6.05 -22.37 11.05
N ILE A 102 -5.14 -21.57 11.58
CA ILE A 102 -3.83 -22.09 12.00
C ILE A 102 -3.57 -21.47 13.37
N VAL A 103 -3.66 -22.33 14.39
CA VAL A 103 -3.17 -22.04 15.73
C VAL A 103 -1.67 -21.79 15.56
N GLU A 104 -1.25 -20.53 15.33
CA GLU A 104 0.10 -20.13 15.72
C GLU A 104 0.17 -20.48 17.19
N GLY A 105 0.94 -21.53 17.51
CA GLY A 105 1.15 -21.95 18.88
C GLY A 105 1.66 -20.75 19.65
N VAL A 106 0.78 -20.15 20.46
CA VAL A 106 1.15 -19.08 21.38
C VAL A 106 2.15 -19.72 22.34
N ASP A 107 3.44 -19.47 22.12
CA ASP A 107 4.48 -19.92 23.02
C ASP A 107 4.24 -19.19 24.34
N SER A 108 3.90 -19.94 25.38
CA SER A 108 3.63 -19.38 26.70
C SER A 108 4.80 -18.60 27.29
N ASN A 109 6.01 -18.78 26.75
CA ASN A 109 7.21 -18.07 27.19
C ASN A 109 7.55 -16.84 26.31
N ARG A 110 6.79 -16.60 25.23
CA ARG A 110 6.99 -15.44 24.34
C ARG A 110 5.91 -14.39 24.62
N LYS A 111 6.35 -13.14 24.74
CA LYS A 111 5.43 -12.00 24.79
C LYS A 111 4.96 -11.65 23.38
N TYR A 112 3.65 -11.42 23.26
CA TYR A 112 3.02 -10.99 22.02
C TYR A 112 2.48 -9.58 22.22
N TYR A 113 2.69 -8.73 21.22
CA TYR A 113 2.34 -7.32 21.28
C TYR A 113 1.43 -6.94 20.13
N GLY A 114 0.69 -5.86 20.31
CA GLY A 114 -0.14 -5.25 19.28
C GLY A 114 -0.22 -3.74 19.44
N ILE A 115 -0.71 -3.07 18.40
CA ILE A 115 -1.07 -1.65 18.46
C ILE A 115 -2.57 -1.50 18.24
N LEU A 116 -3.23 -0.87 19.21
CA LEU A 116 -4.66 -0.59 19.18
C LEU A 116 -4.89 0.87 18.78
N PHE A 117 -5.73 1.07 17.76
CA PHE A 117 -6.12 2.38 17.25
C PHE A 117 -7.56 2.65 17.60
N PHE A 118 -7.82 3.76 18.30
CA PHE A 118 -9.16 4.15 18.71
C PHE A 118 -9.54 5.52 18.15
N LYS A 119 -10.81 5.66 17.80
CA LYS A 119 -11.45 6.92 17.45
C LYS A 119 -12.37 7.36 18.57
N LYS A 120 -12.41 8.65 18.83
CA LYS A 120 -13.36 9.28 19.72
C LYS A 120 -14.60 9.66 18.95
N GLU A 121 -15.71 9.04 19.31
CA GLU A 121 -17.03 9.40 18.83
C GLU A 121 -17.83 10.02 19.99
N LYS A 122 -18.04 11.33 19.90
CA LYS A 122 -18.66 12.13 20.96
C LYS A 122 -17.86 12.02 22.28
N LYS A 123 -18.37 11.26 23.25
CA LYS A 123 -17.77 11.04 24.58
C LYS A 123 -17.31 9.59 24.78
N LYS A 124 -17.25 8.79 23.72
CA LYS A 124 -16.87 7.38 23.77
C LYS A 124 -15.70 7.12 22.82
N LEU A 125 -14.93 6.07 23.13
CA LEU A 125 -13.94 5.50 22.23
C LEU A 125 -14.57 4.34 21.48
N THR A 126 -14.14 4.15 20.24
CA THR A 126 -14.46 3.01 19.39
C THR A 126 -13.14 2.47 18.84
N LEU A 127 -12.94 1.15 18.90
CA LEU A 127 -11.77 0.53 18.28
C LEU A 127 -11.90 0.63 16.75
N LEU A 128 -10.90 1.20 16.10
CA LEU A 128 -10.78 1.25 14.64
C LEU A 128 -10.07 0.02 14.10
N VAL A 129 -8.87 -0.25 14.61
CA VAL A 129 -7.96 -1.28 14.10
C VAL A 129 -7.13 -1.84 15.24
N HIS A 130 -6.86 -3.15 15.18
CA HIS A 130 -5.90 -3.84 16.03
C HIS A 130 -4.81 -4.48 15.17
N LEU A 131 -3.62 -3.90 15.15
CA LEU A 131 -2.47 -4.51 14.46
C LEU A 131 -1.86 -5.57 15.37
N SER A 132 -1.88 -6.82 14.89
CA SER A 132 -1.59 -8.02 15.66
C SER A 132 -0.81 -9.03 14.82
N LYS A 133 0.52 -8.91 14.72
CA LYS A 133 1.38 -9.98 14.17
C LYS A 133 2.61 -10.20 15.05
N SER A 134 2.93 -11.47 15.26
CA SER A 134 3.99 -11.95 16.16
C SER A 134 5.40 -11.45 15.81
N ASP A 135 5.66 -11.11 14.55
CA ASP A 135 6.98 -10.74 14.03
C ASP A 135 7.08 -9.31 13.47
N PHE A 136 6.21 -8.39 13.88
CA PHE A 136 6.35 -6.99 13.47
C PHE A 136 7.53 -6.29 14.18
N ASP A 137 8.26 -5.47 13.43
CA ASP A 137 9.15 -4.46 14.01
C ASP A 137 8.30 -3.32 14.60
N TRP A 138 7.80 -3.57 15.81
CA TRP A 138 6.95 -2.63 16.53
C TRP A 138 7.63 -1.28 16.75
N LYS A 139 8.94 -1.27 16.96
CA LYS A 139 9.70 -0.03 17.16
C LYS A 139 9.63 0.85 15.92
N ASN A 140 9.89 0.28 14.74
CA ASN A 140 9.78 1.01 13.47
C ASN A 140 8.34 1.51 13.21
N ILE A 141 7.32 0.70 13.51
CA ILE A 141 5.92 1.13 13.37
C ILE A 141 5.61 2.31 14.31
N ILE A 142 6.03 2.23 15.57
CA ILE A 142 5.84 3.30 16.57
C ILE A 142 6.55 4.59 16.11
N GLU A 143 7.78 4.50 15.60
CA GLU A 143 8.53 5.64 15.06
C GLU A 143 7.79 6.27 13.86
N LYS A 144 7.24 5.46 12.95
CA LYS A 144 6.41 5.94 11.85
C LYS A 144 5.15 6.67 12.36
N ILE A 145 4.44 6.14 13.34
CA ILE A 145 3.26 6.79 13.94
C ILE A 145 3.63 8.13 14.58
N LYS A 146 4.72 8.17 15.37
CA LYS A 146 5.23 9.40 15.99
C LYS A 146 5.59 10.44 14.93
N LYS A 147 6.17 10.02 13.80
CA LYS A 147 6.50 10.93 12.71
C LYS A 147 5.27 11.58 12.09
N VAL A 148 4.17 10.84 11.92
CA VAL A 148 2.90 11.41 11.42
C VAL A 148 2.43 12.53 12.34
N LYS A 149 2.46 12.33 13.66
CA LYS A 149 2.11 13.37 14.64
C LYS A 149 3.00 14.61 14.55
N GLU A 150 4.29 14.45 14.33
CA GLU A 150 5.19 15.60 14.10
C GLU A 150 4.80 16.40 12.85
N ILE A 151 4.39 15.71 11.78
CA ILE A 151 3.96 16.34 10.53
C ILE A 151 2.64 17.08 10.72
N GLU A 152 1.70 16.51 11.47
CA GLU A 152 0.41 17.13 11.80
C GLU A 152 0.58 18.50 12.47
N ASN A 153 1.61 18.66 13.30
CA ASN A 153 1.91 19.90 14.02
C ASN A 153 2.48 21.03 13.12
N SER A 154 2.83 20.76 11.85
CA SER A 154 3.24 21.81 10.91
C SER A 154 2.08 22.76 10.59
N LYS A 155 2.33 24.06 10.71
CA LYS A 155 1.30 25.11 10.56
C LYS A 155 0.96 25.41 9.09
N SER A 156 1.96 25.39 8.20
CA SER A 156 1.78 25.65 6.78
C SER A 156 1.29 24.39 6.05
N PRO A 157 0.25 24.49 5.20
CA PRO A 157 -0.14 23.41 4.31
C PRO A 157 1.00 22.93 3.39
N GLU A 158 1.80 23.85 2.86
CA GLU A 158 2.94 23.55 1.99
C GLU A 158 4.01 22.74 2.73
N GLU A 159 4.39 23.17 3.94
CA GLU A 159 5.34 22.45 4.79
C GLU A 159 4.82 21.07 5.17
N ARG A 160 3.53 20.96 5.51
CA ARG A 160 2.89 19.68 5.83
C ARG A 160 2.85 18.75 4.63
N TYR A 161 2.59 19.29 3.43
CA TYR A 161 2.62 18.53 2.17
C TYR A 161 4.01 17.93 1.95
N GLU A 162 5.04 18.76 1.95
CA GLU A 162 6.43 18.33 1.69
C GLU A 162 6.85 17.22 2.66
N LYS A 163 6.64 17.43 3.96
CA LYS A 163 6.97 16.42 4.98
C LYS A 163 6.13 15.15 4.85
N SER A 164 4.89 15.24 4.37
CA SER A 164 4.04 14.07 4.15
C SER A 164 4.52 13.26 2.95
N ILE A 165 4.96 13.90 1.87
CA ILE A 165 5.58 13.22 0.74
C ILE A 165 6.86 12.51 1.20
N ASP A 166 7.73 13.19 1.94
CA ASP A 166 8.94 12.57 2.52
C ASP A 166 8.62 11.33 3.36
N TYR A 167 7.52 11.37 4.13
CA TYR A 167 7.07 10.24 4.94
C TYR A 167 6.67 9.05 4.06
N TYR A 168 5.83 9.27 3.03
CA TYR A 168 5.36 8.21 2.15
C TYR A 168 6.53 7.57 1.39
N LEU A 169 7.43 8.38 0.83
CA LEU A 169 8.61 7.88 0.12
C LEU A 169 9.52 7.03 1.02
N LYS A 170 9.75 7.46 2.27
CA LYS A 170 10.52 6.66 3.25
C LYS A 170 9.83 5.37 3.66
N CYS A 171 8.51 5.30 3.54
CA CYS A 171 7.74 4.09 3.78
C CYS A 171 7.62 3.19 2.54
N ASN A 172 8.24 3.58 1.40
CA ASN A 172 8.06 2.94 0.10
C ASN A 172 6.58 2.84 -0.30
N ASP A 173 5.82 3.91 -0.07
CA ASP A 173 4.38 4.01 -0.32
C ASP A 173 4.03 5.33 -1.04
N LEU A 174 2.79 5.43 -1.52
CA LEU A 174 2.26 6.61 -2.20
C LEU A 174 0.97 7.12 -1.55
N PRO A 175 0.77 8.46 -1.52
CA PRO A 175 -0.46 9.04 -0.99
C PRO A 175 -1.68 8.63 -1.83
N LYS A 176 -2.79 8.33 -1.14
CA LYS A 176 -4.08 8.01 -1.77
C LYS A 176 -4.81 9.25 -2.30
N TYR A 177 -5.87 9.02 -3.07
CA TYR A 177 -6.67 10.06 -3.72
C TYR A 177 -7.17 11.17 -2.77
N ASP A 178 -7.60 10.83 -1.55
CA ASP A 178 -8.07 11.83 -0.57
C ASP A 178 -6.98 12.81 -0.13
N PHE A 179 -5.72 12.37 -0.08
CA PHE A 179 -4.59 13.24 0.18
C PHE A 179 -4.42 14.28 -0.94
N ILE A 180 -4.47 13.81 -2.20
CA ILE A 180 -4.36 14.67 -3.39
C ILE A 180 -5.51 15.69 -3.39
N ASN A 181 -6.74 15.22 -3.16
CA ASN A 181 -7.93 16.09 -3.08
C ASN A 181 -7.80 17.17 -2.03
N TYR A 182 -7.38 16.81 -0.81
CA TYR A 182 -7.18 17.79 0.26
C TYR A 182 -6.18 18.87 -0.16
N TYR A 183 -5.01 18.48 -0.70
CA TYR A 183 -3.97 19.43 -1.08
C TYR A 183 -4.31 20.26 -2.33
N ARG A 184 -5.22 19.78 -3.19
CA ARG A 184 -5.87 20.61 -4.21
C ARG A 184 -6.81 21.64 -3.60
N GLN A 185 -7.66 21.25 -2.65
CA GLN A 185 -8.61 22.17 -2.00
C GLN A 185 -7.91 23.31 -1.28
N VAL A 186 -6.81 23.02 -0.57
CA VAL A 186 -5.99 24.05 0.10
C VAL A 186 -4.98 24.73 -0.83
N LYS A 187 -5.08 24.52 -2.15
CA LYS A 187 -4.31 25.19 -3.22
C LYS A 187 -2.79 24.96 -3.20
N VAL A 188 -2.33 23.89 -2.55
CA VAL A 188 -0.93 23.45 -2.64
C VAL A 188 -0.69 22.75 -3.97
N LEU A 189 -1.64 21.91 -4.42
CA LEU A 189 -1.61 21.25 -5.72
C LEU A 189 -2.50 21.96 -6.73
N LYS A 190 -2.06 21.98 -8.00
CA LYS A 190 -2.79 22.56 -9.13
C LYS A 190 -3.54 21.52 -9.99
N SER A 191 -3.13 20.26 -9.91
CA SER A 191 -3.70 19.11 -10.65
C SER A 191 -3.78 17.89 -9.73
N ASP A 192 -4.21 16.75 -10.28
CA ASP A 192 -4.21 15.44 -9.62
C ASP A 192 -2.82 14.79 -9.54
N THR A 193 -1.78 15.51 -9.96
CA THR A 193 -0.40 15.02 -10.00
C THR A 193 0.34 15.48 -8.75
N LEU A 194 1.08 14.55 -8.12
CA LEU A 194 2.00 14.91 -7.05
C LEU A 194 3.13 15.77 -7.60
N VAL A 195 3.48 16.82 -6.85
CA VAL A 195 4.65 17.65 -7.14
C VAL A 195 5.74 17.26 -6.16
N LEU A 196 6.87 16.79 -6.70
CA LEU A 196 8.04 16.36 -5.93
C LEU A 196 9.18 17.36 -6.15
N ASN A 197 9.95 17.64 -5.10
CA ASN A 197 11.24 18.33 -5.23
C ASN A 197 12.33 17.36 -5.74
N GLU A 198 13.52 17.86 -6.08
CA GLU A 198 14.61 17.03 -6.62
C GLU A 198 15.01 15.88 -5.70
N LYS A 199 15.07 16.10 -4.37
CA LYS A 199 15.43 15.05 -3.40
C LYS A 199 14.37 13.95 -3.35
N GLN A 200 13.10 14.33 -3.41
CA GLN A 200 11.97 13.41 -3.43
C GLN A 200 11.91 12.61 -4.73
N LEU A 201 12.24 13.25 -5.87
CA LEU A 201 12.34 12.57 -7.16
C LEU A 201 13.43 11.49 -7.17
N ILE A 202 14.60 11.77 -6.59
CA ILE A 202 15.67 10.78 -6.46
C ILE A 202 15.22 9.61 -5.57
N LEU A 203 14.58 9.88 -4.43
CA LEU A 203 14.09 8.81 -3.55
C LEU A 203 12.97 7.98 -4.21
N ALA A 204 12.06 8.61 -4.94
CA ALA A 204 11.03 7.91 -5.72
C ALA A 204 11.66 7.01 -6.80
N LYS A 205 12.73 7.48 -7.45
CA LYS A 205 13.51 6.68 -8.40
C LYS A 205 14.15 5.48 -7.72
N ASP A 206 14.79 5.68 -6.57
CA ASP A 206 15.44 4.59 -5.84
C ASP A 206 14.41 3.53 -5.37
N ASN A 207 13.22 3.97 -4.91
CA ASN A 207 12.11 3.06 -4.59
C ASN A 207 11.60 2.30 -5.82
N PHE A 208 11.49 2.97 -6.97
CA PHE A 208 11.12 2.34 -8.24
C PHE A 208 12.15 1.25 -8.63
N LEU A 209 13.44 1.60 -8.63
CA LEU A 209 14.52 0.67 -8.95
C LEU A 209 14.64 -0.49 -7.94
N GLY A 210 14.15 -0.29 -6.71
CA GLY A 210 13.97 -1.33 -5.70
C GLY A 210 12.80 -2.29 -5.97
N GLY A 211 12.06 -2.11 -7.07
CA GLY A 211 10.97 -2.99 -7.50
C GLY A 211 9.56 -2.45 -7.26
N ASN A 212 9.40 -1.23 -6.74
CA ASN A 212 8.07 -0.65 -6.56
C ASN A 212 7.62 0.13 -7.80
N GLU A 213 7.00 -0.59 -8.75
CA GLU A 213 6.56 -0.04 -10.04
C GLU A 213 5.44 1.01 -9.91
N SER A 214 4.79 1.14 -8.75
CA SER A 214 3.78 2.20 -8.53
C SER A 214 4.35 3.61 -8.68
N TYR A 215 5.67 3.77 -8.57
CA TYR A 215 6.37 5.05 -8.78
C TYR A 215 6.61 5.40 -10.25
N TYR A 216 6.29 4.52 -11.20
CA TYR A 216 6.58 4.72 -12.63
C TYR A 216 6.10 6.07 -13.17
N GLU A 217 4.85 6.45 -12.89
CA GLU A 217 4.26 7.70 -13.39
C GLU A 217 4.95 8.96 -12.84
N LEU A 218 5.63 8.86 -11.69
CA LEU A 218 6.31 9.99 -11.06
C LEU A 218 7.73 10.21 -11.60
N ILE A 219 8.34 9.17 -12.15
CA ILE A 219 9.79 9.16 -12.44
C ILE A 219 10.10 8.95 -13.92
N SER A 220 9.19 8.36 -14.71
CA SER A 220 9.41 8.01 -16.13
C SER A 220 9.80 9.19 -17.02
N GLU A 221 9.17 10.35 -16.85
CA GLU A 221 9.53 11.55 -17.64
C GLU A 221 10.91 12.09 -17.27
N LYS A 222 11.31 11.99 -16.00
CA LYS A 222 12.55 12.60 -15.48
C LYS A 222 13.77 11.69 -15.58
N PHE A 223 13.56 10.39 -15.50
CA PHE A 223 14.60 9.35 -15.49
C PHE A 223 14.31 8.24 -16.53
N PRO A 224 14.09 8.57 -17.81
CA PRO A 224 13.65 7.62 -18.83
C PRO A 224 14.64 6.48 -19.04
N GLU A 225 15.94 6.76 -19.00
CA GLU A 225 16.99 5.74 -19.15
C GLU A 225 16.98 4.74 -18.00
N GLU A 226 16.86 5.19 -16.76
CA GLU A 226 16.79 4.28 -15.61
C GLU A 226 15.53 3.41 -15.64
N VAL A 227 14.40 3.98 -16.08
CA VAL A 227 13.15 3.24 -16.30
C VAL A 227 13.31 2.16 -17.36
N LYS A 228 13.85 2.54 -18.52
CA LYS A 228 14.12 1.62 -19.61
C LYS A 228 15.02 0.47 -19.16
N GLN A 229 16.13 0.77 -18.48
CA GLN A 229 17.05 -0.26 -17.99
C GLN A 229 16.41 -1.18 -16.94
N PHE A 230 15.58 -0.65 -16.04
CA PHE A 230 14.82 -1.45 -15.09
C PHE A 230 13.96 -2.50 -15.79
N TYR A 231 13.17 -2.09 -16.79
CA TYR A 231 12.29 -3.02 -17.51
C TYR A 231 13.05 -3.97 -18.45
N ILE A 232 14.17 -3.56 -19.04
CA ILE A 232 15.06 -4.47 -19.78
C ILE A 232 15.59 -5.56 -18.85
N ASN A 233 16.02 -5.20 -17.63
CA ASN A 233 16.49 -6.18 -16.65
C ASN A 233 15.35 -7.11 -16.22
N LYS A 234 14.14 -6.59 -15.98
CA LYS A 234 12.94 -7.39 -15.70
C LYS A 234 12.65 -8.40 -16.82
N MET A 235 12.74 -8.00 -18.09
CA MET A 235 12.60 -8.92 -19.23
C MET A 235 13.68 -10.02 -19.24
N LYS A 236 14.94 -9.67 -18.96
CA LYS A 236 16.05 -10.64 -18.86
C LYS A 236 15.86 -11.61 -17.68
N GLU A 237 15.33 -11.13 -16.56
CA GLU A 237 14.98 -11.98 -15.42
C GLU A 237 13.87 -12.96 -15.79
N ILE A 238 12.81 -12.52 -16.46
CA ILE A 238 11.74 -13.41 -16.94
C ILE A 238 12.31 -14.45 -17.92
N LEU A 239 13.20 -14.06 -18.83
CA LEU A 239 13.86 -14.97 -19.77
C LEU A 239 14.72 -16.03 -19.07
N SER A 240 15.31 -15.72 -17.91
CA SER A 240 16.21 -16.62 -17.19
C SER A 240 15.53 -17.57 -16.21
N LYS A 241 14.23 -17.40 -15.92
CA LYS A 241 13.45 -18.33 -15.09
C LYS A 241 13.23 -19.66 -15.84
N ASN A 242 13.51 -20.78 -15.17
CA ASN A 242 13.43 -22.13 -15.74
C ASN A 242 11.98 -22.51 -16.14
N GLU A 243 11.90 -23.29 -17.21
CA GLU A 243 10.75 -23.44 -18.12
C GLU A 243 9.54 -24.25 -17.59
N GLU A 244 9.60 -24.77 -16.35
CA GLU A 244 8.46 -25.44 -15.70
C GLU A 244 7.53 -24.46 -14.95
N GLU A 245 7.99 -23.22 -14.74
CA GLU A 245 7.21 -22.17 -14.10
C GLU A 245 6.33 -21.43 -15.12
N TYR A 246 5.13 -21.06 -14.68
CA TYR A 246 4.17 -20.26 -15.40
C TYR A 246 4.83 -19.05 -16.11
N PHE A 247 4.78 -19.02 -17.44
CA PHE A 247 5.17 -17.85 -18.23
C PHE A 247 4.01 -16.86 -18.28
N SER A 248 4.27 -15.66 -17.77
CA SER A 248 3.36 -14.53 -17.89
C SER A 248 3.73 -13.71 -19.13
N SER A 249 3.09 -13.98 -20.27
CA SER A 249 3.21 -13.13 -21.46
C SER A 249 2.79 -11.69 -21.16
N TYR A 250 1.84 -11.52 -20.24
CA TYR A 250 1.41 -10.21 -19.75
C TYR A 250 2.58 -9.43 -19.12
N ASP A 251 3.30 -10.01 -18.16
CA ASP A 251 4.38 -9.30 -17.46
C ASP A 251 5.55 -8.95 -18.39
N PHE A 252 5.86 -9.82 -19.35
CA PHE A 252 6.89 -9.55 -20.35
C PHE A 252 6.46 -8.45 -21.32
N ASN A 253 5.21 -8.50 -21.82
CA ASN A 253 4.68 -7.51 -22.74
C ASN A 253 4.58 -6.13 -22.08
N GLU A 254 4.11 -6.05 -20.84
CA GLU A 254 4.11 -4.80 -20.08
C GLU A 254 5.53 -4.26 -19.91
N ALA A 255 6.50 -5.10 -19.52
CA ALA A 255 7.89 -4.64 -19.39
C ALA A 255 8.45 -4.11 -20.72
N TYR A 256 8.17 -4.79 -21.84
CA TYR A 256 8.59 -4.33 -23.17
C TYR A 256 7.95 -2.98 -23.55
N GLU A 257 6.64 -2.84 -23.34
CA GLU A 257 5.91 -1.59 -23.59
C GLU A 257 6.48 -0.42 -22.78
N ARG A 258 6.79 -0.67 -21.51
CA ARG A 258 7.38 0.35 -20.62
C ARG A 258 8.82 0.69 -20.98
N ALA A 259 9.60 -0.27 -21.49
CA ALA A 259 10.98 -0.05 -21.93
C ALA A 259 11.08 0.74 -23.25
N THR A 260 10.11 0.55 -24.14
CA THR A 260 10.07 1.15 -25.50
C THR A 260 9.11 2.34 -25.60
N ASN A 261 8.37 2.64 -24.52
CA ASN A 261 7.29 3.63 -24.51
C ASN A 261 6.25 3.38 -25.62
N THR A 262 6.01 2.10 -25.94
CA THR A 262 5.00 1.66 -26.90
C THR A 262 3.70 1.33 -26.19
N GLY A 263 2.57 1.45 -26.91
CA GLY A 263 1.25 1.10 -26.37
C GLY A 263 0.89 -0.36 -26.56
N PHE A 264 -0.20 -0.79 -25.91
CA PHE A 264 -0.78 -2.12 -26.09
C PHE A 264 -1.02 -2.48 -27.56
N MET A 265 -1.59 -1.53 -28.32
CA MET A 265 -1.85 -1.66 -29.76
C MET A 265 -0.67 -1.10 -30.58
N ASP A 266 0.42 -1.86 -30.67
CA ASP A 266 1.55 -1.53 -31.55
C ASP A 266 1.49 -2.35 -32.85
N ASP A 267 1.19 -1.69 -33.96
CA ASP A 267 1.09 -2.31 -35.30
C ASP A 267 2.47 -2.54 -35.97
N SER A 268 3.57 -2.15 -35.30
CA SER A 268 4.93 -2.33 -35.78
C SER A 268 5.29 -3.81 -35.97
N ALA A 269 6.43 -4.06 -36.61
CA ALA A 269 6.96 -5.43 -36.72
C ALA A 269 7.24 -6.03 -35.33
N MET A 270 7.67 -5.21 -34.36
CA MET A 270 7.94 -5.66 -33.00
C MET A 270 6.66 -5.85 -32.19
N GLY A 271 5.67 -4.97 -32.33
CA GLY A 271 4.36 -5.14 -31.70
C GLY A 271 3.66 -6.42 -32.16
N LYS A 272 3.70 -6.74 -33.45
CA LYS A 272 3.21 -8.03 -33.99
C LYS A 272 4.02 -9.23 -33.51
N LEU A 273 5.29 -9.05 -33.17
CA LEU A 273 6.14 -10.12 -32.63
C LEU A 273 5.83 -10.35 -31.14
N LYS A 274 5.65 -9.26 -30.38
CA LYS A 274 5.17 -9.24 -28.99
C LYS A 274 3.83 -9.95 -28.85
N ASP A 275 2.87 -9.68 -29.74
CA ASP A 275 1.53 -10.30 -29.71
C ASP A 275 1.54 -11.82 -29.93
N LYS A 276 2.64 -12.38 -30.46
CA LYS A 276 2.80 -13.84 -30.60
C LYS A 276 3.22 -14.53 -29.32
N LEU A 277 3.64 -13.79 -28.28
CA LEU A 277 4.02 -14.39 -27.00
C LEU A 277 2.80 -14.99 -26.31
N SER A 278 2.69 -16.31 -26.38
CA SER A 278 1.61 -17.07 -25.76
C SER A 278 2.08 -18.44 -25.27
N ASN A 279 1.18 -19.14 -24.58
CA ASN A 279 1.38 -20.54 -24.19
C ASN A 279 1.15 -21.53 -25.34
N GLU A 280 0.74 -21.06 -26.52
CA GLU A 280 0.41 -21.89 -27.68
C GLU A 280 1.60 -22.09 -28.62
N ILE A 281 2.63 -21.24 -28.53
CA ILE A 281 3.88 -21.37 -29.29
C ILE A 281 4.89 -22.26 -28.55
N THR A 282 5.84 -22.82 -29.30
CA THR A 282 6.90 -23.62 -28.69
C THR A 282 7.78 -22.74 -27.81
N LEU A 283 8.35 -23.37 -26.79
CA LEU A 283 9.32 -22.74 -25.90
C LEU A 283 10.50 -22.12 -26.64
N LYS A 284 11.02 -22.81 -27.66
CA LYS A 284 12.10 -22.29 -28.50
C LYS A 284 11.67 -21.01 -29.22
N GLU A 285 10.50 -21.01 -29.86
CA GLU A 285 9.96 -19.81 -30.52
C GLU A 285 9.74 -18.67 -29.54
N ARG A 286 9.29 -18.98 -28.32
CA ARG A 286 9.11 -17.99 -27.25
C ARG A 286 10.42 -17.34 -26.85
N ILE A 287 11.46 -18.13 -26.60
CA ILE A 287 12.79 -17.64 -26.26
C ILE A 287 13.35 -16.77 -27.38
N ASP A 288 13.24 -17.22 -28.64
CA ASP A 288 13.72 -16.47 -29.81
C ASP A 288 13.00 -15.11 -29.92
N ILE A 289 11.68 -15.07 -29.68
CA ILE A 289 10.90 -13.83 -29.66
C ILE A 289 11.35 -12.91 -28.52
N MET A 290 11.44 -13.43 -27.28
CA MET A 290 11.82 -12.64 -26.10
C MET A 290 13.23 -12.03 -26.28
N GLN A 291 14.18 -12.81 -26.79
CA GLN A 291 15.54 -12.31 -27.07
C GLN A 291 15.53 -11.20 -28.11
N THR A 292 14.73 -11.35 -29.18
CA THR A 292 14.58 -10.33 -30.23
C THR A 292 14.01 -9.03 -29.66
N LEU A 293 12.97 -9.13 -28.82
CA LEU A 293 12.34 -7.96 -28.19
C LEU A 293 13.27 -7.26 -27.20
N ILE A 294 14.04 -8.01 -26.40
CA ILE A 294 15.07 -7.45 -25.51
C ILE A 294 16.13 -6.69 -26.31
N GLN A 295 16.65 -7.28 -27.38
CA GLN A 295 17.65 -6.64 -28.24
C GLN A 295 17.12 -5.36 -28.88
N ASN A 296 15.86 -5.35 -29.31
CA ASN A 296 15.23 -4.15 -29.85
C ASN A 296 15.09 -3.06 -28.77
N ALA A 297 14.62 -3.41 -27.57
CA ALA A 297 14.50 -2.44 -26.47
C ALA A 297 15.87 -1.86 -26.05
N GLU A 298 16.96 -2.61 -26.20
CA GLU A 298 18.32 -2.11 -25.96
C GLU A 298 18.80 -1.09 -27.03
N GLN A 299 18.20 -1.08 -28.22
CA GLN A 299 18.64 -0.28 -29.38
C GLN A 299 17.86 1.01 -29.61
N GLU A 300 16.66 1.17 -29.06
CA GLU A 300 15.86 2.40 -29.23
C GLU A 300 16.43 3.55 -28.40
N ASP A 301 16.82 4.66 -29.04
CA ASP A 301 17.20 5.93 -28.38
C ASP A 301 15.99 6.86 -28.21
#